data_AF-A0A015LX16-F1
#
_entry.id   AF-A0A015LX16-F1
#
_cell.length_a   1.000
_cell.length_b   1.000
_cell.length_c   1.000
_cell.angle_alpha   90.00
_cell.angle_beta   90.00
_cell.angle_gamma   90.00
#
_symmetry.space_group_name_H-M   'P 1'
#
loop_
_entity.id
_entity.type
_entity.pdbx_description
1 polymer ?
#
loop_
_entity_poly.entity_id
_entity_poly.type
_entity_poly.pdbx_seq_one_letter_code
_entity_poly.pdbx_strand_id
1 'polypeptide(L)'
;MNRNLMFAFLLLAALAMVNAVPYQLLKRDRDIGYPCPTNPEGSYIYANLNPFPPVSNQPINYTIEGGMLGYEITPYKTAITIAYTDEHSEVYTKGLDFYYAKGAPFSIDVPDVPTPQLPSTYAIMVIIADKTDDPNKAVLHACSYATFGL
;
A
#
# COMPACT_ATOMS: atom_id res chain seq x y z
N MET A 1 25.09 8.89 38.86
CA MET A 1 24.18 9.43 37.81
C MET A 1 23.36 10.55 38.44
N ASN A 2 23.43 11.77 37.91
CA ASN A 2 22.78 12.91 38.55
C ASN A 2 21.26 12.82 38.35
N ARG A 3 20.46 12.93 39.43
CA ARG A 3 19.01 12.70 39.40
C ARG A 3 18.31 13.56 38.35
N ASN A 4 18.77 14.80 38.17
CA ASN A 4 18.24 15.74 37.19
C ASN A 4 18.50 15.30 35.74
N LEU A 5 19.60 14.58 35.50
CA LEU A 5 19.97 14.08 34.18
C LEU A 5 19.02 12.95 33.75
N MET A 6 18.64 12.07 34.68
CA MET A 6 17.66 11.01 34.39
C MET A 6 16.29 11.58 34.03
N PHE A 7 15.83 12.63 34.74
CA PHE A 7 14.57 13.30 34.42
C PHE A 7 14.59 13.95 33.04
N ALA A 8 15.71 14.58 32.65
CA ALA A 8 15.87 15.16 31.32
C ALA A 8 15.78 14.09 30.21
N PHE A 9 16.41 12.91 30.41
CA PHE A 9 16.33 11.82 29.44
C PHE A 9 14.93 11.22 29.33
N LEU A 10 14.21 11.05 30.44
CA LEU A 10 12.83 10.55 30.42
C LEU A 10 11.87 11.54 29.77
N LEU A 11 12.04 12.85 30.01
CA LEU A 11 11.28 13.89 29.32
C LEU A 11 11.58 13.93 27.82
N LEU A 12 12.85 13.80 27.43
CA LEU A 12 13.24 13.73 26.02
C LEU A 12 12.68 12.49 25.32
N ALA A 13 12.72 11.32 25.99
CA ALA A 13 12.13 10.10 25.47
C ALA A 13 10.61 10.20 25.35
N ALA A 14 9.93 10.79 26.35
CA ALA A 14 8.50 11.07 26.28
C ALA A 14 8.16 12.02 25.13
N LEU A 15 8.87 13.15 25.00
CA LEU A 15 8.69 14.13 23.92
C LEU A 15 8.97 13.54 22.53
N ALA A 16 9.96 12.65 22.40
CA ALA A 16 10.25 11.94 21.15
C ALA A 16 9.12 10.98 20.77
N MET A 17 8.47 10.34 21.75
CA MET A 17 7.28 9.50 21.52
C MET A 17 6.04 10.34 21.16
N VAL A 18 5.86 11.54 21.72
CA VAL A 18 4.73 12.41 21.36
C VAL A 18 4.91 13.04 19.97
N ASN A 19 6.16 13.30 19.57
CA ASN A 19 6.49 13.84 18.24
C ASN A 19 6.68 12.75 17.17
N ALA A 20 6.36 11.49 17.48
CA ALA A 20 5.97 10.52 16.47
C ALA A 20 4.60 10.96 15.92
N VAL A 21 4.60 12.06 15.17
CA VAL A 21 3.50 12.48 14.30
C VAL A 21 3.00 11.21 13.61
N PRO A 22 1.69 10.92 13.63
CA PRO A 22 1.18 9.82 12.83
C PRO A 22 1.60 10.13 11.40
N TYR A 23 2.60 9.41 10.89
CA TYR A 23 3.07 9.55 9.51
C TYR A 23 1.89 9.39 8.52
N GLN A 24 0.80 8.80 8.99
CA GLN A 24 -0.52 8.72 8.38
C GLN A 24 -1.16 10.07 8.00
N LEU A 25 -0.74 11.22 8.55
CA LEU A 25 -1.40 12.52 8.33
C LEU A 25 -0.61 13.55 7.51
N LEU A 26 0.66 13.29 7.18
CA LEU A 26 1.31 14.09 6.14
C LEU A 26 0.75 13.62 4.79
N LYS A 27 -0.22 14.38 4.27
CA LYS A 27 -0.65 14.40 2.85
C LYS A 27 0.57 14.63 1.95
N ARG A 28 1.44 13.64 1.80
CA ARG A 28 2.21 13.51 0.57
C ARG A 28 1.19 13.13 -0.48
N ASP A 29 1.11 13.90 -1.56
CA ASP A 29 0.39 13.49 -2.75
C ASP A 29 0.86 12.06 -3.07
N ARG A 30 -0.06 11.10 -2.90
CA ARG A 30 0.17 9.71 -3.25
C ARG A 30 -0.40 9.53 -4.64
N ASP A 31 0.38 8.92 -5.52
CA ASP A 31 -0.04 8.65 -6.89
C ASP A 31 -1.28 7.74 -6.92
N ILE A 32 -1.38 6.83 -5.96
CA ILE A 32 -2.56 6.01 -5.68
C ILE A 32 -2.90 6.12 -4.19
N GLY A 33 -4.03 6.73 -3.85
CA GLY A 33 -4.36 7.03 -2.45
C GLY A 33 -5.83 7.01 -2.07
N TYR A 34 -6.77 6.85 -3.01
CA TYR A 34 -8.19 6.80 -2.66
C TYR A 34 -8.57 5.41 -2.12
N PRO A 35 -9.17 5.31 -0.93
CA PRO A 35 -9.60 4.02 -0.41
C PRO A 35 -10.71 3.44 -1.27
N CYS A 36 -10.68 2.14 -1.53
CA CYS A 36 -11.79 1.49 -2.25
C CYS A 36 -13.06 1.44 -1.38
N PRO A 37 -14.26 1.46 -1.98
CA PRO A 37 -15.53 1.42 -1.22
C PRO A 37 -15.67 0.19 -0.31
N THR A 38 -15.10 -0.94 -0.68
CA THR A 38 -15.16 -2.21 0.07
C THR A 38 -13.91 -2.47 0.91
N ASN A 39 -13.05 -1.47 1.12
CA ASN A 39 -11.82 -1.63 1.88
C ASN A 39 -12.15 -1.99 3.35
N PRO A 40 -11.56 -3.06 3.92
CA PRO A 40 -11.81 -3.45 5.31
C PRO A 40 -11.52 -2.33 6.32
N GLU A 41 -12.35 -2.25 7.37
CA GLU A 41 -12.18 -1.26 8.43
C GLU A 41 -10.81 -1.41 9.11
N GLY A 42 -10.13 -0.27 9.31
CA GLY A 42 -8.81 -0.26 9.96
C GLY A 42 -7.65 -0.70 9.07
N SER A 43 -7.88 -0.98 7.80
CA SER A 43 -6.84 -1.19 6.80
C SER A 43 -6.67 0.04 5.91
N TYR A 44 -5.44 0.41 5.60
CA TYR A 44 -5.14 1.44 4.61
C TYR A 44 -3.88 1.06 3.84
N ILE A 45 -3.89 1.36 2.54
CA ILE A 45 -2.73 1.28 1.67
C ILE A 45 -2.73 2.46 0.72
N TYR A 46 -1.55 2.80 0.23
CA TYR A 46 -1.35 3.72 -0.87
C TYR A 46 -0.10 3.29 -1.65
N ALA A 47 0.06 3.79 -2.86
CA ALA A 47 1.23 3.51 -3.68
C ALA A 47 1.80 4.78 -4.29
N ASN A 48 3.13 4.82 -4.39
CA ASN A 48 3.84 5.76 -5.26
C ASN A 48 4.37 5.00 -6.47
N LEU A 49 4.38 5.66 -7.62
CA LEU A 49 4.68 5.09 -8.92
C LEU A 49 5.97 5.69 -9.49
N ASN A 50 6.73 4.89 -10.22
CA ASN A 50 7.90 5.36 -10.95
C ASN A 50 8.06 4.58 -12.27
N PRO A 51 7.90 5.23 -13.44
CA PRO A 51 7.61 6.66 -13.63
C PRO A 51 6.17 7.05 -13.24
N PHE A 52 5.97 8.33 -12.91
CA PHE A 52 4.66 8.93 -12.72
C PHE A 52 4.52 10.19 -13.60
N PRO A 53 3.43 10.33 -14.40
CA PRO A 53 2.37 9.34 -14.60
C PRO A 53 2.87 8.07 -15.34
N PRO A 54 2.12 6.96 -15.27
CA PRO A 54 2.42 5.74 -16.02
C PRO A 54 2.51 5.96 -17.54
N VAL A 55 3.37 5.21 -18.21
CA VAL A 55 3.56 5.26 -19.67
C VAL A 55 3.17 3.91 -20.28
N SER A 56 2.36 3.94 -21.35
CA SER A 56 1.89 2.73 -22.03
C SER A 56 3.05 1.82 -22.47
N ASN A 57 2.89 0.52 -22.28
CA ASN A 57 3.85 -0.52 -22.67
C ASN A 57 5.25 -0.37 -22.07
N GLN A 58 5.40 0.43 -21.00
CA GLN A 58 6.65 0.54 -20.25
C GLN A 58 6.47 -0.02 -18.83
N PRO A 59 7.46 -0.73 -18.29
CA PRO A 59 7.38 -1.21 -16.93
C PRO A 59 7.34 -0.05 -15.93
N ILE A 60 6.63 -0.26 -14.84
CA ILE A 60 6.49 0.69 -13.75
C ILE A 60 6.84 0.03 -12.41
N ASN A 61 7.46 0.80 -11.53
CA ASN A 61 7.78 0.37 -10.17
C ASN A 61 6.75 0.96 -9.21
N TYR A 62 6.20 0.12 -8.34
CA TYR A 62 5.31 0.53 -7.26
C TYR A 62 6.04 0.41 -5.92
N THR A 63 5.95 1.45 -5.10
CA THR A 63 6.24 1.35 -3.66
C THR A 63 4.93 1.46 -2.92
N ILE A 64 4.48 0.33 -2.36
CA ILE A 64 3.20 0.18 -1.67
C ILE A 64 3.43 0.24 -0.17
N GLU A 65 2.82 1.21 0.49
CA GLU A 65 2.94 1.40 1.93
C GLU A 65 1.56 1.35 2.57
N GLY A 66 1.51 0.94 3.83
CA GLY A 66 0.23 0.84 4.54
C GLY A 66 0.33 0.23 5.92
N GLY A 67 -0.84 -0.12 6.44
CA GLY A 67 -1.03 -0.84 7.69
C GLY A 67 -2.41 -1.49 7.71
N MET A 68 -2.50 -2.69 8.30
CA MET A 68 -3.74 -3.45 8.38
C MET A 68 -4.03 -3.84 9.83
N LEU A 69 -5.05 -3.24 10.43
CA LEU A 69 -5.43 -3.56 11.81
C LEU A 69 -6.10 -4.91 11.95
N GLY A 70 -6.65 -5.49 10.89
CA GLY A 70 -7.39 -6.76 10.93
C GLY A 70 -6.60 -7.99 10.46
N TYR A 71 -5.43 -7.79 9.85
CA TYR A 71 -4.77 -8.83 9.06
C TYR A 71 -3.25 -8.79 9.20
N GLU A 72 -2.60 -9.95 9.13
CA GLU A 72 -1.14 -10.10 9.08
C GLU A 72 -0.72 -10.58 7.70
N ILE A 73 0.29 -9.95 7.11
CA ILE A 73 0.85 -10.42 5.83
C ILE A 73 1.62 -11.70 6.13
N THR A 74 1.20 -12.80 5.50
CA THR A 74 1.82 -14.12 5.69
C THR A 74 2.53 -14.56 4.40
N PRO A 75 3.80 -15.01 4.48
CA PRO A 75 4.52 -15.55 3.35
C PRO A 75 3.73 -16.61 2.59
N TYR A 76 3.77 -16.54 1.26
CA TYR A 76 3.16 -17.45 0.31
C TYR A 76 1.63 -17.52 0.31
N LYS A 77 0.96 -17.01 1.34
CA LYS A 77 -0.49 -16.91 1.46
C LYS A 77 -1.03 -15.61 0.87
N THR A 78 -0.38 -14.49 1.12
CA THR A 78 -0.85 -13.16 0.71
C THR A 78 -0.25 -12.74 -0.63
N ALA A 79 -1.00 -11.99 -1.43
CA ALA A 79 -0.56 -11.41 -2.69
C ALA A 79 -0.97 -9.94 -2.82
N ILE A 80 -0.16 -9.22 -3.59
CA ILE A 80 -0.50 -7.90 -4.13
C ILE A 80 -1.05 -8.10 -5.53
N THR A 81 -2.19 -7.51 -5.81
CA THR A 81 -2.80 -7.46 -7.15
C THR A 81 -2.86 -6.01 -7.59
N ILE A 82 -2.36 -5.74 -8.80
CA ILE A 82 -2.42 -4.43 -9.45
C ILE A 82 -3.30 -4.63 -10.69
N ALA A 83 -4.40 -3.88 -10.75
CA ALA A 83 -5.35 -3.96 -11.84
C ALA A 83 -5.48 -2.61 -12.54
N TYR A 84 -5.36 -2.63 -13.87
CA TYR A 84 -5.74 -1.53 -14.73
C TYR A 84 -7.19 -1.75 -15.13
N THR A 85 -8.07 -0.82 -14.77
CA THR A 85 -9.50 -0.92 -15.01
C THR A 85 -9.90 -0.04 -16.19
N ASP A 86 -10.13 -0.69 -17.32
CA ASP A 86 -10.76 -0.20 -18.56
C ASP A 86 -11.54 -1.36 -19.24
N GLU A 87 -11.83 -1.29 -20.54
CA GLU A 87 -12.51 -2.36 -21.31
C GLU A 87 -11.72 -3.69 -21.38
N HIS A 88 -10.40 -3.66 -21.18
CA HIS A 88 -9.50 -4.82 -21.17
C HIS A 88 -8.74 -4.85 -19.84
N SER A 89 -9.42 -5.34 -18.80
CA SER A 89 -8.83 -5.40 -17.46
C SER A 89 -7.57 -6.29 -17.44
N GLU A 90 -6.39 -5.66 -17.44
CA GLU A 90 -5.11 -6.33 -17.23
C GLU A 90 -4.76 -6.35 -15.74
N VAL A 91 -4.29 -7.51 -15.29
CA VAL A 91 -4.04 -7.79 -13.88
C VAL A 91 -2.64 -8.37 -13.71
N TYR A 92 -1.86 -7.74 -12.84
CA TYR A 92 -0.59 -8.27 -12.35
C TYR A 92 -0.77 -8.75 -10.91
N THR A 93 -0.28 -9.97 -10.60
CA THR A 93 -0.32 -10.53 -9.25
C THR A 93 1.07 -10.95 -8.80
N LYS A 94 1.49 -10.48 -7.62
CA LYS A 94 2.73 -10.89 -6.96
C LYS A 94 2.42 -11.50 -5.60
N GLY A 95 2.82 -12.76 -5.44
CA GLY A 95 2.83 -13.40 -4.12
C GLY A 95 3.91 -12.79 -3.23
N LEU A 96 3.58 -12.57 -1.96
CA LEU A 96 4.52 -12.09 -0.96
C LEU A 96 5.23 -13.27 -0.28
N ASP A 97 6.48 -13.11 0.08
CA ASP A 97 7.36 -14.13 0.68
C ASP A 97 7.90 -13.73 2.07
N PHE A 98 7.46 -12.59 2.58
CA PHE A 98 7.83 -12.03 3.88
C PHE A 98 6.59 -11.86 4.79
N TYR A 99 6.86 -11.58 6.06
CA TYR A 99 5.86 -11.43 7.11
C TYR A 99 5.75 -9.98 7.59
N TYR A 100 4.53 -9.50 7.80
CA TYR A 100 4.25 -8.29 8.59
C TYR A 100 3.15 -8.57 9.61
N ALA A 101 3.43 -8.25 10.87
CA ALA A 101 2.46 -8.43 11.94
C ALA A 101 1.24 -7.52 11.77
N LYS A 102 0.09 -8.00 12.26
CA LYS A 102 -1.15 -7.22 12.38
C LYS A 102 -0.90 -5.87 13.06
N GLY A 103 -1.36 -4.79 12.42
CA GLY A 103 -1.20 -3.42 12.90
C GLY A 103 0.20 -2.81 12.72
N ALA A 104 1.19 -3.58 12.26
CA ALA A 104 2.50 -3.02 11.93
C ALA A 104 2.44 -2.28 10.58
N PRO A 105 3.08 -1.09 10.46
CA PRO A 105 3.24 -0.44 9.18
C PRO A 105 4.19 -1.25 8.28
N PHE A 106 3.96 -1.21 6.97
CA PHE A 106 4.79 -1.88 5.97
C PHE A 106 5.09 -0.97 4.78
N SER A 107 6.15 -1.33 4.05
CA SER A 107 6.58 -0.71 2.79
C SER A 107 7.11 -1.83 1.88
N ILE A 108 6.51 -2.01 0.72
CA ILE A 108 6.74 -3.14 -0.19
C ILE A 108 7.02 -2.60 -1.59
N ASP A 109 8.18 -2.95 -2.12
CA ASP A 109 8.53 -2.65 -3.51
C ASP A 109 8.08 -3.75 -4.46
N VAL A 110 7.41 -3.34 -5.53
CA VAL A 110 6.96 -4.18 -6.63
C VAL A 110 7.53 -3.58 -7.93
N PRO A 111 8.75 -4.00 -8.31
CA PRO A 111 9.39 -3.49 -9.51
C PRO A 111 8.85 -4.17 -10.78
N ASP A 112 9.09 -3.52 -11.91
CA ASP A 112 8.94 -4.07 -13.26
C ASP A 112 7.53 -4.60 -13.57
N VAL A 113 6.49 -3.93 -13.06
CA VAL A 113 5.10 -4.27 -13.38
C VAL A 113 4.81 -3.87 -14.83
N PRO A 114 4.38 -4.79 -15.69
CA PRO A 114 4.00 -4.46 -17.06
C PRO A 114 2.81 -3.48 -17.06
N THR A 115 2.93 -2.41 -17.85
CA THR A 115 1.83 -1.47 -18.08
C THR A 115 1.18 -1.78 -19.42
N PRO A 116 -0.15 -1.93 -19.50
CA PRO A 116 -0.85 -2.11 -20.77
C PRO A 116 -0.70 -0.91 -21.71
N GLN A 117 -1.31 -1.03 -22.90
CA GLN A 117 -1.67 0.15 -23.67
C GLN A 117 -2.74 0.95 -22.94
N LEU A 118 -2.35 2.05 -22.30
CA LEU A 118 -3.27 2.90 -21.54
C LEU A 118 -4.20 3.70 -22.48
N PRO A 119 -5.51 3.76 -22.18
CA PRO A 119 -6.45 4.65 -22.86
C PRO A 119 -6.34 6.09 -22.34
N SER A 120 -7.18 7.00 -22.87
CA SER A 120 -7.19 8.40 -22.43
C SER A 120 -7.62 8.57 -20.96
N THR A 121 -8.49 7.69 -20.47
CA THR A 121 -9.00 7.70 -19.10
C THR A 121 -9.00 6.28 -18.57
N TYR A 122 -8.37 6.05 -17.43
CA TYR A 122 -8.24 4.73 -16.81
C TYR A 122 -8.17 4.87 -15.28
N ALA A 123 -8.35 3.76 -14.56
CA ALA A 123 -8.05 3.70 -13.14
C ALA A 123 -7.11 2.55 -12.82
N ILE A 124 -6.20 2.79 -11.86
CA ILE A 124 -5.32 1.76 -11.31
C ILE A 124 -5.82 1.43 -9.91
N MET A 125 -5.96 0.14 -9.63
CA MET A 125 -6.32 -0.38 -8.32
C MET A 125 -5.20 -1.26 -7.77
N VAL A 126 -4.83 -1.04 -6.52
CA VAL A 126 -3.88 -1.86 -5.76
C VAL A 126 -4.66 -2.58 -4.67
N ILE A 127 -4.51 -3.90 -4.61
CA ILE A 127 -5.23 -4.80 -3.72
C ILE A 127 -4.24 -5.66 -2.96
N ILE A 128 -4.45 -5.84 -1.66
CA ILE A 128 -3.84 -6.91 -0.87
C ILE A 128 -4.94 -7.91 -0.49
N ALA A 129 -4.74 -9.17 -0.86
CA ALA A 129 -5.68 -10.25 -0.61
C ALA A 129 -4.95 -11.58 -0.40
N ASP A 130 -5.65 -12.57 0.14
CA ASP A 130 -5.13 -13.95 0.15
C ASP A 130 -5.20 -14.58 -1.25
N LYS A 131 -4.14 -15.32 -1.60
CA LYS A 131 -4.11 -16.13 -2.80
C LYS A 131 -5.21 -17.17 -2.75
N THR A 132 -5.91 -17.30 -3.86
CA THR A 132 -6.99 -18.26 -4.05
C THR A 132 -6.95 -18.73 -5.48
N ASP A 133 -7.22 -20.02 -5.70
CA ASP A 133 -7.41 -20.57 -7.05
C ASP A 133 -8.77 -20.14 -7.64
N ASP A 134 -9.70 -19.68 -6.79
CA ASP A 134 -11.00 -19.12 -7.17
C ASP A 134 -11.02 -17.61 -6.92
N PRO A 135 -10.92 -16.75 -7.96
CA PRO A 135 -10.90 -15.30 -7.79
C PRO A 135 -12.17 -14.74 -7.15
N ASN A 136 -13.31 -15.46 -7.20
CA ASN A 136 -14.55 -15.02 -6.56
C ASN A 136 -14.54 -15.24 -5.04
N LYS A 137 -13.53 -15.92 -4.51
CA LYS A 137 -13.34 -16.19 -3.08
C LYS A 137 -12.19 -15.40 -2.47
N ALA A 138 -11.56 -14.49 -3.22
CA ALA A 138 -10.44 -13.71 -2.71
C ALA A 138 -10.89 -12.86 -1.52
N VAL A 139 -10.29 -13.10 -0.35
CA VAL A 139 -10.57 -12.30 0.84
C VAL A 139 -9.75 -11.02 0.75
N LEU A 140 -10.43 -9.90 0.54
CA LEU A 140 -9.84 -8.57 0.47
C LEU A 140 -9.37 -8.12 1.85
N HIS A 141 -8.11 -7.68 1.95
CA HIS A 141 -7.51 -7.21 3.22
C HIS A 141 -7.18 -5.72 3.21
N ALA A 142 -6.80 -5.17 2.05
CA ALA A 142 -6.67 -3.73 1.83
C ALA A 142 -6.81 -3.37 0.35
N CYS A 143 -7.28 -2.16 0.06
CA CYS A 143 -7.46 -1.67 -1.31
C CYS A 143 -7.31 -0.15 -1.42
N SER A 144 -6.67 0.30 -2.50
CA SER A 144 -6.57 1.71 -2.88
C SER A 144 -6.59 1.87 -4.39
N TYR A 145 -7.08 3.00 -4.88
CA TYR A 145 -7.18 3.29 -6.31
C TYR A 145 -6.88 4.77 -6.64
N ALA A 146 -6.66 5.03 -7.92
CA ALA A 146 -6.63 6.37 -8.51
C ALA A 146 -7.12 6.35 -9.96
N THR A 147 -7.72 7.46 -10.38
CA THR A 147 -8.21 7.70 -11.75
C THR A 147 -7.29 8.68 -12.47
N PHE A 148 -6.99 8.41 -13.73
CA PHE A 148 -6.10 9.20 -14.57
C PHE A 148 -6.85 9.70 -15.82
N GLY A 149 -6.48 10.88 -16.32
CA GLY A 149 -7.05 11.44 -17.55
C GLY A 149 -8.48 11.98 -17.42
N LEU A 150 -8.78 12.59 -16.26
CA LEU A 150 -10.00 13.37 -16.01
C LEU A 150 -9.77 14.87 -16.28
#